data_AF-A0A2T9ZRU2-F1
#
_entry.id   AF-A0A2T9ZRU2-F1
#
_cell.length_a   1.000
_cell.length_b   1.000
_cell.length_c   1.000
_cell.angle_alpha   90.00
_cell.angle_beta   90.00
_cell.angle_gamma   90.00
#
_symmetry.space_group_name_H-M   'P 1'
#
loop_
_entity.id
_entity.type
_entity.pdbx_description
1 polymer ?
#
loop_
_entity_poly.entity_id
_entity_poly.type
_entity_poly.pdbx_seq_one_letter_code
_entity_poly.pdbx_strand_id
1 'polypeptide(L)'
;MNIGGLAARAALLKEQMKKRPCKRCGLLYDPTKEKRCPHCDQLDQKGLEALIEKRKREHRGNKQLGKVFFIVALVIFMLMQILWLA
;
A
#
# COMPACT_ATOMS: atom_id res chain seq x y z
N MET A 1 18.70 12.95 -12.99
CA MET A 1 18.48 12.16 -11.75
C MET A 1 19.77 12.21 -10.93
N ASN A 2 19.73 12.73 -9.70
CA ASN A 2 20.94 12.89 -8.88
C ASN A 2 21.38 11.56 -8.24
N ILE A 3 22.68 11.26 -8.29
CA ILE A 3 23.29 10.04 -7.73
C ILE A 3 22.95 9.86 -6.24
N GLY A 4 22.91 10.96 -5.47
CA GLY A 4 22.51 10.92 -4.05
C GLY A 4 21.08 10.40 -3.82
N GLY A 5 20.14 10.74 -4.72
CA GLY A 5 18.76 10.25 -4.64
C GLY A 5 18.64 8.75 -4.94
N LEU A 6 19.47 8.23 -5.84
CA LEU A 6 19.54 6.80 -6.14
C LEU A 6 20.12 6.00 -4.98
N ALA A 7 21.19 6.51 -4.34
CA ALA A 7 21.79 5.87 -3.17
C ALA A 7 20.82 5.83 -1.98
N ALA A 8 20.10 6.92 -1.70
CA ALA A 8 19.09 6.95 -0.66
C ALA A 8 17.95 5.93 -0.91
N ARG A 9 17.49 5.81 -2.16
CA ARG A 9 16.50 4.80 -2.55
C ARG A 9 17.03 3.38 -2.39
N ALA A 10 18.29 3.13 -2.76
CA ALA A 10 18.92 1.81 -2.60
C ALA A 10 19.02 1.41 -1.12
N ALA A 11 19.38 2.33 -0.23
CA ALA A 11 19.44 2.09 1.20
C ALA A 11 18.05 1.76 1.79
N LEU A 12 17.02 2.51 1.40
CA LEU A 12 15.63 2.24 1.80
C LEU A 12 15.14 0.88 1.28
N LEU A 13 15.43 0.53 0.03
CA LEU A 13 15.06 -0.77 -0.54
C LEU A 13 15.74 -1.93 0.22
N LYS A 14 17.02 -1.77 0.57
CA LYS A 14 17.77 -2.76 1.35
C LYS A 14 17.16 -2.97 2.74
N GLU A 15 16.70 -1.91 3.40
CA GLU A 15 15.95 -2.00 4.67
C GLU A 15 14.59 -2.70 4.50
N GLN A 16 13.86 -2.40 3.42
CA GLN A 16 12.56 -3.02 3.14
C GLN A 16 12.69 -4.52 2.81
N MET A 17 13.77 -4.95 2.13
CA MET A 17 14.02 -6.35 1.79
C MET A 17 14.24 -7.27 3.00
N LYS A 18 14.61 -6.71 4.17
CA LYS A 18 14.74 -7.51 5.41
C LYS A 18 13.39 -7.95 5.96
N LYS A 19 12.32 -7.23 5.62
CA LYS A 19 10.96 -7.53 6.11
C LYS A 19 10.39 -8.73 5.37
N ARG A 20 9.72 -9.61 6.11
CA ARG A 20 9.05 -10.80 5.58
C ARG A 20 7.56 -10.78 5.93
N PRO A 21 6.70 -11.35 5.08
CA PRO A 21 5.29 -11.44 5.38
C PRO A 21 5.04 -12.44 6.53
N CYS A 22 4.22 -12.03 7.50
CA CYS A 22 3.76 -12.91 8.56
C CYS A 22 2.78 -13.96 8.02
N LYS A 23 2.95 -15.23 8.44
CA LYS A 23 2.06 -16.34 8.04
C LYS A 23 0.62 -16.20 8.53
N ARG A 24 0.39 -15.51 9.67
CA ARG A 24 -0.95 -15.33 10.27
C ARG A 24 -1.69 -14.13 9.68
N CYS A 25 -1.09 -12.95 9.69
CA CYS A 25 -1.76 -11.69 9.33
C CYS A 25 -1.35 -11.09 7.97
N GLY A 26 -0.33 -11.66 7.32
CA GLY A 26 0.19 -11.21 6.03
C GLY A 26 0.93 -9.85 6.04
N LEU A 27 1.09 -9.18 7.19
CA LEU A 27 1.88 -7.94 7.26
C LEU A 27 3.38 -8.25 7.21
N LEU A 28 4.12 -7.32 6.61
CA LEU A 28 5.57 -7.32 6.61
C LEU A 28 6.10 -6.94 8.00
N TYR A 29 6.92 -7.80 8.58
CA TYR A 29 7.67 -7.52 9.81
C TYR A 29 9.12 -7.95 9.64
N ASP A 30 10.03 -7.43 10.46
CA ASP A 30 11.45 -7.80 10.42
C ASP A 30 11.72 -8.94 11.43
N PRO A 31 11.87 -10.20 10.98
CA PRO A 31 12.12 -11.32 11.89
C PRO A 31 13.51 -11.26 12.54
N THR A 32 14.42 -10.42 12.03
CA THR A 32 15.76 -10.22 12.63
C THR A 32 15.73 -9.28 13.83
N LYS A 33 14.76 -8.35 13.86
CA LYS A 33 14.54 -7.44 14.99
C LYS A 33 13.53 -8.00 15.98
N GLU A 34 12.49 -8.67 15.49
CA GLU A 34 11.39 -9.17 16.32
C GLU A 34 11.17 -10.66 16.06
N LYS A 35 11.37 -11.50 17.08
CA LYS A 35 11.17 -12.96 16.97
C LYS A 35 9.71 -13.34 16.70
N ARG A 36 8.77 -12.47 17.05
CA ARG A 36 7.32 -12.67 16.91
C ARG A 36 6.71 -11.51 16.12
N CYS A 37 5.53 -11.73 15.55
CA CYS A 37 4.86 -10.70 14.76
C CYS A 37 4.28 -9.59 15.67
N PRO A 38 4.77 -8.34 15.60
CA PRO A 38 4.26 -7.25 16.44
C PRO A 38 2.78 -6.96 16.22
N HIS A 39 2.24 -7.35 15.06
CA HIS A 39 0.87 -7.01 14.67
C HIS A 39 -0.17 -8.02 15.13
N CYS A 40 0.21 -9.28 15.34
CA CYS A 40 -0.77 -10.35 15.58
C CYS A 40 -0.38 -11.35 16.66
N ASP A 41 0.83 -11.30 17.21
CA ASP A 41 1.28 -12.28 18.21
C ASP A 41 0.37 -12.30 19.44
N GLN A 42 -0.05 -11.12 19.90
CA GLN A 42 -0.92 -10.94 21.08
C GLN A 42 -2.42 -11.05 20.77
N LEU A 43 -2.80 -11.30 19.50
CA LEU A 43 -4.20 -11.38 19.11
C LEU A 43 -4.67 -12.83 19.04
N ASP A 44 -5.80 -13.06 19.69
CA ASP A 44 -6.59 -14.28 19.56
C ASP A 44 -7.26 -14.37 18.18
N GLN A 45 -7.90 -15.50 17.86
CA GLN A 45 -8.44 -15.75 16.52
C GLN A 45 -9.42 -14.66 16.06
N LYS A 46 -10.35 -14.27 16.93
CA LYS A 46 -11.34 -13.20 16.68
C LYS A 46 -10.67 -11.83 16.45
N GLY A 47 -9.62 -11.55 17.21
CA GLY A 47 -8.86 -10.31 17.08
C GLY A 47 -8.10 -10.24 15.75
N LEU A 48 -7.53 -11.37 15.33
CA LEU A 48 -6.86 -11.49 14.04
C LEU A 48 -7.83 -11.25 12.87
N GLU A 49 -9.03 -11.85 12.92
CA GLU A 49 -10.05 -11.65 11.90
C GLU A 49 -10.51 -10.18 11.82
N ALA A 50 -10.73 -9.54 12.97
CA ALA A 50 -11.09 -8.12 13.02
C ALA A 50 -9.99 -7.23 12.39
N LEU A 51 -8.71 -7.55 12.65
CA LEU A 51 -7.57 -6.83 12.08
C LEU A 51 -7.48 -7.02 10.56
N ILE A 52 -7.72 -8.23 10.06
CA ILE A 52 -7.75 -8.51 8.62
C ILE A 52 -8.91 -7.80 7.95
N GLU A 53 -10.11 -7.85 8.53
CA GLU A 53 -11.31 -7.23 7.96
C GLU A 53 -11.20 -5.70 7.96
N LYS A 54 -10.66 -5.08 9.03
CA LYS A 54 -10.38 -3.64 9.05
C LYS A 54 -9.48 -3.24 7.88
N ARG A 55 -8.37 -3.95 7.67
CA ARG A 55 -7.46 -3.68 6.55
C ARG A 55 -8.16 -3.85 5.20
N LYS A 56 -8.99 -4.88 5.07
CA LYS A 56 -9.74 -5.15 3.83
C LYS A 56 -10.72 -4.02 3.51
N ARG A 57 -11.33 -3.39 4.53
CA ARG A 57 -12.17 -2.20 4.35
C ARG A 57 -11.35 -0.98 3.93
N GLU A 58 -10.25 -0.69 4.62
CA GLU A 58 -9.36 0.43 4.28
C GLU A 58 -8.81 0.31 2.85
N HIS A 59 -8.38 -0.89 2.45
CA HIS A 59 -7.87 -1.14 1.11
C HIS A 59 -8.97 -1.03 0.03
N ARG A 60 -10.21 -1.42 0.35
CA ARG A 60 -11.37 -1.25 -0.55
C ARG A 60 -11.71 0.22 -0.77
N GLY A 61 -11.69 1.03 0.29
CA GLY A 61 -11.90 2.48 0.18
C GLY A 61 -10.86 3.16 -0.71
N ASN A 62 -9.58 2.81 -0.54
CA ASN A 62 -8.51 3.43 -1.32
C ASN A 62 -8.57 3.08 -2.82
N LYS A 63 -9.04 1.88 -3.18
CA LYS A 63 -9.25 1.49 -4.60
C LYS A 63 -10.38 2.27 -5.28
N GLN A 64 -11.39 2.72 -4.54
CA GLN A 64 -12.47 3.51 -5.12
C GLN A 64 -12.00 4.93 -5.49
N LEU A 65 -11.13 5.53 -4.69
CA LEU A 65 -10.56 6.86 -4.98
C LEU A 65 -9.85 6.89 -6.33
N GLY A 66 -8.98 5.91 -6.61
CA GLY A 66 -8.27 5.84 -7.89
C GLY A 66 -9.20 5.76 -9.11
N LYS A 67 -10.33 5.05 -8.99
CA LYS A 67 -11.33 4.97 -10.06
C LYS A 67 -12.03 6.30 -10.28
N VAL A 68 -12.39 7.01 -9.21
CA VAL A 68 -13.03 8.33 -9.31
C VAL A 68 -12.10 9.33 -10.01
N PHE A 69 -10.84 9.40 -9.58
CA PHE A 69 -9.85 10.28 -10.23
C PHE A 69 -9.64 9.94 -11.70
N PHE A 70 -9.61 8.65 -12.07
CA PHE A 70 -9.48 8.23 -13.45
C PHE A 70 -10.68 8.65 -14.32
N ILE A 71 -11.91 8.48 -13.80
CA ILE A 71 -13.12 8.91 -14.51
C ILE A 71 -13.13 10.43 -14.70
N VAL A 72 -12.81 11.20 -13.65
CA VAL A 72 -12.73 12.67 -13.73
C VAL A 72 -11.68 13.10 -14.76
N ALA A 73 -10.50 12.47 -14.77
CA ALA A 73 -9.47 12.75 -15.76
C ALA A 73 -9.92 12.45 -17.19
N LEU A 74 -10.62 11.34 -17.43
CA LEU A 74 -11.19 11.00 -18.74
C LEU A 74 -12.22 12.03 -19.21
N VAL A 75 -13.09 12.49 -18.32
CA VAL A 75 -14.10 13.51 -18.65
C VAL A 75 -13.41 14.82 -19.06
N ILE A 76 -12.43 15.29 -18.28
CA ILE A 76 -11.67 16.51 -18.60
C ILE A 76 -10.95 16.37 -19.96
N PHE A 77 -10.30 15.22 -20.19
CA PHE A 77 -9.62 14.93 -21.45
C PHE A 77 -10.59 15.00 -22.65
N MET A 78 -11.76 14.36 -22.54
CA MET A 78 -12.79 14.39 -23.58
C MET A 78 -13.29 15.82 -23.85
N LEU A 79 -13.54 16.60 -22.81
CA LEU A 79 -13.97 18.00 -22.94
C LEU A 79 -12.93 18.87 -23.64
N MET A 80 -11.64 18.68 -23.34
CA MET A 80 -10.57 19.40 -24.03
C MET A 80 -10.52 19.06 -25.53
N GLN A 81 -10.69 17.79 -25.89
CA GLN A 81 -10.69 17.37 -27.30
C GLN A 81 -11.87 17.96 -28.07
N ILE A 82 -13.06 18.02 -27.46
CA ILE A 82 -14.25 18.62 -28.08
C ILE A 82 -14.06 20.13 -28.25
N LEU A 83 -13.55 20.83 -27.23
CA LEU A 83 -13.30 22.27 -27.28
C LEU A 83 -12.21 22.64 -28.29
N TRP A 84 -11.25 21.75 -28.54
CA TRP A 84 -10.21 21.98 -29.55
C TRP A 84 -10.71 21.72 -30.98
N LEU A 85 -11.64 20.77 -31.17
CA LEU A 85 -12.19 20.44 -32.48
C LEU A 85 -13.34 21.35 -32.93
N ALA A 86 -14.04 22.00 -31.99
CA ALA A 86 -15.15 22.92 -32.25
C ALA A 86 -14.65 24.36 -32.45
#